data_AF-A0A412L5D3-F1
#
_entry.id   AF-A0A412L5D3-F1
#
_cell.length_a   1.000
_cell.length_b   1.000
_cell.length_c   1.000
_cell.angle_alpha   90.00
_cell.angle_beta   90.00
_cell.angle_gamma   90.00
#
_symmetry.space_group_name_H-M   'P 1'
#
loop_
_entity.id
_entity.type
_entity.pdbx_description
1 polymer ?
#
loop_
_entity_poly.entity_id
_entity_poly.type
_entity_poly.pdbx_seq_one_letter_code
_entity_poly.pdbx_strand_id
1 'polypeptide(L)'
;MYDLFKTSEKEEEVPRGTILIDAYTYWQRNSGCVNNTIAHEVYHWHRHRLYAAIKSILRNESFIACRCPADMVYPNESEEWTDEQRMEWQANNLAPRILMPIETFKIKVNELYQQYSYEDTPLKLEVLTCIADDLARFYGVSRQSALIRMIETGCPEAKSVLQAINEKEWHSYVSLEDVFYEYSINGDFRKLIDSGRFKYVDGYVVINDEKYITADETGKATLAEYAWDNLDECTLSFGWQRIRRASAKEVLPEIIFHRENDEQDISKYDANHNTAVLQLSEDLQRRNKNFEENEKIHLLSTANKNCWEYIFEVINIKGISKAHFCTLTELGEENYRKAEKGLKNDPTVRTIVAIGVGLSLDIETVDKMLYLAGRSFKDTPEDRALRFCITGLSGHPISDCNDFLAARGYETLGTKQRL
;
A
#
# COMPACT_ATOMS: atom_id res chain seq x y z
N MET A 1 4.35 -6.00 -35.92
CA MET A 1 3.62 -6.20 -34.65
C MET A 1 4.51 -7.01 -33.72
N TYR A 2 4.65 -6.61 -32.45
CA TYR A 2 5.40 -7.35 -31.45
C TYR A 2 4.44 -8.19 -30.60
N ASP A 3 4.63 -9.51 -30.57
CA ASP A 3 3.88 -10.42 -29.70
C ASP A 3 4.60 -10.50 -28.35
N LEU A 4 4.05 -9.79 -27.35
CA LEU A 4 4.59 -9.72 -25.99
C LEU A 4 4.71 -11.08 -25.30
N PHE A 5 3.80 -12.02 -25.59
CA PHE A 5 3.80 -13.34 -24.96
C PHE A 5 4.79 -14.31 -25.59
N LYS A 6 5.11 -14.10 -26.87
CA LYS A 6 6.07 -14.93 -27.62
C LYS A 6 7.43 -14.28 -27.79
N THR A 7 7.60 -13.03 -27.32
CA THR A 7 8.82 -12.23 -27.49
C THR A 7 9.32 -12.25 -28.94
N SER A 8 8.40 -12.14 -29.88
CA SER A 8 8.68 -12.29 -31.31
C SER A 8 8.09 -11.14 -32.11
N GLU A 9 8.86 -10.65 -33.06
CA GLU A 9 8.40 -9.68 -34.04
C GLU A 9 7.80 -10.41 -35.25
N LYS A 10 6.62 -9.95 -35.67
CA LYS A 10 5.95 -10.44 -36.88
C LYS A 10 5.53 -9.26 -37.74
N GLU A 11 5.89 -9.30 -39.01
CA GLU A 11 5.31 -8.42 -40.01
C GLU A 11 3.92 -8.94 -40.41
N GLU A 12 2.94 -8.04 -40.44
CA GLU A 12 1.57 -8.38 -40.79
C GLU A 12 1.02 -7.32 -41.73
N GLU A 13 0.39 -7.78 -42.80
CA GLU A 13 -0.26 -6.91 -43.76
C GLU A 13 -1.61 -6.46 -43.19
N VAL A 14 -1.72 -5.16 -42.89
CA VAL A 14 -2.91 -4.59 -42.26
C VAL A 14 -3.77 -3.89 -43.32
N PRO A 15 -5.05 -4.26 -43.48
CA PRO A 15 -5.93 -3.61 -44.44
C PRO A 15 -6.11 -2.12 -44.15
N ARG A 16 -6.28 -1.32 -45.21
CA ARG A 16 -6.59 0.11 -45.08
C ARG A 16 -7.90 0.31 -44.30
N GLY A 17 -7.89 1.22 -43.34
CA GLY A 17 -9.05 1.51 -42.48
C GLY A 17 -9.11 0.66 -41.21
N THR A 18 -8.05 -0.09 -40.92
CA THR A 18 -7.87 -0.78 -39.65
C THR A 18 -7.35 0.19 -38.59
N ILE A 19 -7.97 0.19 -37.40
CA ILE A 19 -7.46 0.87 -36.22
C ILE A 19 -6.61 -0.12 -35.45
N LEU A 20 -5.36 0.25 -35.16
CA LEU A 20 -4.46 -0.54 -34.33
C LEU A 20 -4.52 0.01 -32.91
N ILE A 21 -4.91 -0.84 -31.97
CA ILE A 21 -4.93 -0.52 -30.54
C ILE A 21 -3.85 -1.34 -29.87
N ASP A 22 -3.03 -0.68 -29.07
CA ASP A 22 -2.04 -1.35 -28.26
C ASP A 22 -2.72 -2.22 -27.19
N ALA A 23 -2.45 -3.52 -27.22
CA ALA A 23 -2.99 -4.49 -26.28
C ALA A 23 -2.52 -4.23 -24.85
N TYR A 24 -1.36 -3.61 -24.66
CA TYR A 24 -0.85 -3.25 -23.33
C TYR A 24 -1.63 -2.05 -22.75
N THR A 25 -1.89 -1.03 -23.58
CA THR A 25 -2.83 0.06 -23.28
C THR A 25 -4.23 -0.46 -22.95
N TYR A 26 -4.69 -1.55 -23.59
CA TYR A 26 -5.97 -2.20 -23.29
C TYR A 26 -5.98 -2.93 -21.93
N TRP A 27 -4.88 -3.58 -21.55
CA TRP A 27 -4.78 -4.35 -20.31
C TRP A 27 -4.52 -3.48 -19.06
N GLN A 28 -3.79 -2.38 -19.20
CA GLN A 28 -3.41 -1.51 -18.07
C GLN A 28 -4.33 -0.31 -17.85
N ARG A 29 -4.92 0.24 -18.93
CA ARG A 29 -5.82 1.38 -18.81
C ARG A 29 -7.25 0.87 -18.71
N ASN A 30 -8.05 1.52 -17.88
CA ASN A 30 -9.48 1.21 -17.76
C ASN A 30 -10.16 1.18 -19.15
N SER A 31 -11.24 0.39 -19.28
CA SER A 31 -11.99 0.23 -20.54
C SER A 31 -12.43 1.58 -21.17
N GLY A 32 -12.58 2.62 -20.35
CA GLY A 32 -12.90 3.97 -20.76
C GLY A 32 -11.83 4.66 -21.61
N CYS A 33 -10.54 4.44 -21.33
CA CYS A 33 -9.45 4.99 -22.14
C CYS A 33 -9.43 4.38 -23.54
N VAL A 34 -9.67 3.06 -23.64
CA VAL A 34 -9.71 2.33 -24.92
C VAL A 34 -10.84 2.86 -25.81
N ASN A 35 -12.06 2.98 -25.26
CA ASN A 35 -13.21 3.47 -26.01
C ASN A 35 -12.98 4.89 -26.52
N ASN A 36 -12.31 5.74 -25.73
CA ASN A 36 -11.92 7.09 -26.14
C ASN A 36 -10.94 7.05 -27.32
N THR A 37 -9.88 6.24 -27.24
CA THR A 37 -8.94 6.05 -28.35
C THR A 37 -9.65 5.55 -29.61
N ILE A 38 -10.57 4.59 -29.51
CA ILE A 38 -11.35 4.12 -30.66
C ILE A 38 -12.16 5.27 -31.26
N ALA A 39 -12.91 6.01 -30.45
CA ALA A 39 -13.73 7.13 -30.92
C ALA A 39 -12.88 8.25 -31.55
N HIS A 40 -11.69 8.50 -31.00
CA HIS A 40 -10.69 9.42 -31.52
C HIS A 40 -10.24 9.00 -32.93
N GLU A 41 -9.79 7.76 -33.09
CA GLU A 41 -9.33 7.23 -34.39
C GLU A 41 -10.46 7.13 -35.42
N VAL A 42 -11.68 6.79 -34.99
CA VAL A 42 -12.87 6.82 -35.85
C VAL A 42 -13.13 8.23 -36.38
N TYR A 43 -12.95 9.27 -35.55
CA TYR A 43 -13.08 10.65 -36.01
C TYR A 43 -12.00 11.02 -37.02
N HIS A 44 -10.74 10.61 -36.80
CA HIS A 44 -9.67 10.77 -37.78
C HIS A 44 -10.01 10.11 -39.11
N TRP A 45 -10.49 8.87 -39.07
CA TRP A 45 -10.91 8.19 -40.28
C TRP A 45 -12.06 8.90 -40.98
N HIS A 46 -13.06 9.35 -40.24
CA HIS A 46 -14.25 10.00 -40.82
C HIS A 46 -13.91 11.36 -41.45
N ARG A 47 -13.16 12.21 -40.74
CA ARG A 47 -12.96 13.63 -41.09
C ARG A 47 -11.61 13.93 -41.72
N HIS A 48 -10.57 13.17 -41.40
CA HIS A 48 -9.20 13.52 -41.77
C HIS A 48 -8.58 12.60 -42.84
N ARG A 49 -9.26 11.54 -43.26
CA ARG A 49 -8.75 10.59 -44.27
C ARG A 49 -8.38 11.23 -45.62
N LEU A 50 -9.07 12.28 -46.05
CA LEU A 50 -8.77 12.96 -47.32
C LEU A 50 -7.47 13.77 -47.22
N TYR A 51 -7.23 14.43 -46.08
CA TYR A 51 -5.98 15.12 -45.80
C TYR A 51 -4.79 14.15 -45.89
N ALA A 52 -4.89 13.01 -45.19
CA ALA A 52 -3.88 11.96 -45.23
C ALA A 52 -3.63 11.42 -46.66
N ALA A 53 -4.70 11.18 -47.42
CA ALA A 53 -4.60 10.67 -48.79
C ALA A 53 -3.91 11.67 -49.73
N ILE A 54 -4.29 12.96 -49.68
CA ILE A 54 -3.67 14.01 -50.50
C ILE A 54 -2.19 14.16 -50.15
N LYS A 55 -1.85 14.18 -48.85
CA LYS A 55 -0.47 14.32 -48.40
C LYS A 55 0.41 13.14 -48.82
N SER A 56 -0.12 11.93 -48.76
CA SER A 56 0.55 10.72 -49.24
C SER A 56 0.83 10.79 -50.75
N ILE A 57 -0.15 11.24 -51.55
CA ILE A 57 0.03 11.43 -53.00
C ILE A 57 1.09 12.49 -53.30
N LEU A 58 1.03 13.65 -52.63
CA LEU A 58 1.95 14.76 -52.88
C LEU A 58 3.40 14.46 -52.48
N ARG A 59 3.60 13.62 -51.45
CA ARG A 59 4.93 13.27 -50.93
C ARG A 59 5.46 11.93 -51.44
N ASN A 60 4.64 11.16 -52.14
CA ASN A 60 4.94 9.80 -52.61
C ASN A 60 5.42 8.86 -51.47
N GLU A 61 4.86 9.06 -50.27
CA GLU A 61 5.17 8.31 -49.05
C GLU A 61 3.88 7.79 -48.41
N SER A 62 3.92 6.60 -47.80
CA SER A 62 2.79 6.07 -47.03
C SER A 62 2.57 6.91 -45.77
N PHE A 63 1.37 7.50 -45.63
CA PHE A 63 1.04 8.30 -44.47
C PHE A 63 0.55 7.41 -43.32
N ILE A 64 1.45 7.07 -42.40
CA ILE A 64 1.11 6.40 -41.14
C ILE A 64 0.89 7.48 -40.08
N ALA A 65 -0.39 7.74 -39.75
CA ALA A 65 -0.75 8.58 -38.62
C ALA A 65 -0.71 7.72 -37.34
N CYS A 66 0.48 7.40 -36.82
CA CYS A 66 0.61 6.91 -35.45
C CYS A 66 0.57 8.14 -34.54
N ARG A 67 -0.55 8.39 -33.88
CA ARG A 67 -0.74 9.63 -33.11
C ARG A 67 -1.28 9.30 -31.73
N CYS A 68 -0.44 9.47 -30.73
CA CYS A 68 -0.86 9.37 -29.34
C CYS A 68 -1.33 10.77 -28.90
N PRO A 69 -2.55 10.94 -28.37
CA PRO A 69 -3.06 12.23 -27.89
C PRO A 69 -2.21 12.92 -26.81
N ALA A 70 -1.32 12.17 -26.13
CA ALA A 70 -0.57 12.60 -24.96
C ALA A 70 0.55 13.62 -25.27
N ASP A 71 1.05 13.68 -26.51
CA ASP A 71 2.26 14.45 -26.84
C ASP A 71 2.00 15.74 -27.63
N MET A 72 0.74 16.16 -27.71
CA MET A 72 0.43 17.36 -28.46
C MET A 72 0.53 18.62 -27.61
N VAL A 73 1.65 19.31 -27.77
CA VAL A 73 1.80 20.69 -27.30
C VAL A 73 0.85 21.55 -28.13
N TYR A 74 -0.24 21.99 -27.51
CA TYR A 74 -1.09 23.02 -28.11
C TYR A 74 -0.33 24.34 -28.04
N PRO A 75 -0.17 25.06 -29.17
CA PRO A 75 0.45 26.37 -29.17
C PRO A 75 -0.32 27.34 -28.28
N ASN A 76 0.39 28.31 -27.67
CA ASN A 76 -0.25 29.39 -26.93
C ASN A 76 -1.16 30.22 -27.86
N GLU A 77 -2.07 31.04 -27.32
CA GLU A 77 -3.03 31.85 -28.11
C GLU A 77 -2.37 32.73 -29.21
N SER A 78 -1.07 33.02 -29.06
CA SER A 78 -0.26 33.83 -29.99
C SER A 78 0.52 33.04 -31.05
N GLU A 79 0.51 31.70 -31.03
CA GLU A 79 1.31 30.86 -31.92
C GLU A 79 0.46 30.17 -33.01
N GLU A 80 1.04 29.96 -34.19
CA GLU A 80 0.34 29.31 -35.30
C GLU A 80 0.22 27.79 -35.09
N TRP A 81 -1.01 27.29 -35.24
CA TRP A 81 -1.31 25.87 -35.16
C TRP A 81 -1.00 25.17 -36.49
N THR A 82 -0.28 24.06 -36.42
CA THR A 82 -0.12 23.15 -37.56
C THR A 82 -1.44 22.44 -37.88
N ASP A 83 -1.58 21.97 -39.12
CA ASP A 83 -2.77 21.20 -39.54
C ASP A 83 -2.94 19.94 -38.69
N GLU A 84 -1.84 19.26 -38.37
CA GLU A 84 -1.82 18.11 -37.48
C GLU A 84 -2.37 18.47 -36.10
N GLN A 85 -1.94 19.60 -35.54
CA GLN A 85 -2.43 20.06 -34.23
C GLN A 85 -3.93 20.35 -34.23
N ARG A 86 -4.44 20.96 -35.30
CA ARG A 86 -5.87 21.21 -35.45
C ARG A 86 -6.64 19.90 -35.54
N MET A 87 -6.11 18.89 -36.25
CA MET A 87 -6.77 17.61 -36.43
C MET A 87 -6.89 16.81 -35.13
N GLU A 88 -5.81 16.68 -34.34
CA GLU A 88 -5.91 15.96 -33.05
C GLU A 88 -6.78 16.72 -32.06
N TRP A 89 -6.72 18.06 -32.05
CA TRP A 89 -7.60 18.86 -31.21
C TRP A 89 -9.06 18.54 -31.49
N GLN A 90 -9.43 18.49 -32.78
CA GLN A 90 -10.78 18.14 -33.18
C GLN A 90 -11.15 16.74 -32.72
N ALA A 91 -10.27 15.75 -32.91
CA ALA A 91 -10.53 14.38 -32.49
C ALA A 91 -10.64 14.21 -30.97
N ASN A 92 -9.73 14.82 -30.20
CA ASN A 92 -9.75 14.83 -28.74
C ASN A 92 -11.01 15.48 -28.18
N ASN A 93 -11.48 16.57 -28.79
CA ASN A 93 -12.71 17.21 -28.37
C ASN A 93 -13.96 16.40 -28.76
N LEU A 94 -13.95 15.74 -29.92
CA LEU A 94 -15.12 15.02 -30.44
C LEU A 94 -15.25 13.61 -29.87
N ALA A 95 -14.17 12.92 -29.54
CA ALA A 95 -14.21 11.55 -29.03
C ALA A 95 -15.14 11.38 -27.79
N PRO A 96 -15.04 12.21 -26.73
CA PRO A 96 -15.99 12.15 -25.61
C PRO A 96 -17.43 12.44 -26.01
N ARG A 97 -17.66 13.28 -27.02
CA ARG A 97 -18.99 13.66 -27.51
C ARG A 97 -19.63 12.57 -28.37
N ILE A 98 -18.81 11.79 -29.06
CA ILE A 98 -19.23 10.59 -29.80
C ILE A 98 -19.65 9.51 -28.80
N LEU A 99 -18.84 9.29 -27.75
CA LEU A 99 -19.13 8.30 -26.71
C LEU A 99 -20.31 8.70 -25.83
N MET A 100 -20.47 10.00 -25.57
CA MET A 100 -21.54 10.57 -24.75
C MET A 100 -22.36 11.61 -25.54
N PRO A 101 -23.25 11.17 -26.46
CA PRO A 101 -24.11 12.06 -27.24
C PRO A 101 -24.98 12.93 -26.34
N ILE A 102 -25.11 14.21 -26.69
CA ILE A 102 -25.69 15.22 -25.78
C ILE A 102 -27.11 14.91 -25.33
N GLU A 103 -27.96 14.41 -26.22
CA GLU A 103 -29.38 14.14 -25.92
C GLU A 103 -29.52 12.97 -24.95
N THR A 104 -28.91 11.83 -25.28
CA THR A 104 -28.95 10.62 -24.45
C THR A 104 -28.25 10.83 -23.12
N PHE A 105 -27.15 11.60 -23.12
CA PHE A 105 -26.41 11.92 -21.90
C PHE A 105 -27.26 12.73 -20.93
N LYS A 106 -27.92 13.79 -21.40
CA LYS A 106 -28.83 14.60 -20.56
C LYS A 106 -29.99 13.80 -20.01
N ILE A 107 -30.59 12.93 -20.82
CA ILE A 107 -31.67 12.05 -20.38
C ILE A 107 -31.17 11.15 -19.24
N LYS A 108 -29.99 10.53 -19.41
CA LYS A 108 -29.43 9.61 -18.40
C LYS A 108 -29.01 10.33 -17.11
N VAL A 109 -28.46 11.54 -17.21
CA VAL A 109 -28.14 12.37 -16.04
C VAL A 109 -29.42 12.66 -15.24
N ASN A 110 -30.49 13.11 -15.90
CA ASN A 110 -31.76 13.39 -15.23
C ASN A 110 -32.38 12.15 -14.57
N GLU A 111 -32.31 10.99 -15.25
CA GLU A 111 -32.75 9.71 -14.70
C GLU A 111 -32.00 9.37 -13.40
N LEU A 112 -30.67 9.53 -13.39
CA LEU A 112 -29.85 9.25 -12.22
C LEU A 112 -30.08 10.27 -11.09
N TYR A 113 -30.28 11.55 -11.41
CA TYR A 113 -30.61 12.57 -10.40
C TYR A 113 -31.91 12.23 -9.66
N GLN A 114 -32.92 11.74 -10.41
CA GLN A 114 -34.17 11.27 -9.82
C GLN A 114 -33.97 9.98 -9.01
N GLN A 115 -33.27 8.99 -9.57
CA GLN A 115 -33.01 7.72 -8.91
C GLN A 115 -32.31 7.90 -7.56
N TYR A 116 -31.34 8.80 -7.48
CA TYR A 116 -30.58 9.08 -6.26
C TYR A 116 -31.21 10.16 -5.38
N SER A 117 -32.37 10.71 -5.75
CA SER A 117 -33.02 11.82 -5.04
C SER A 117 -32.04 12.97 -4.75
N TYR A 118 -31.25 13.34 -5.78
CA TYR A 118 -30.13 14.27 -5.62
C TYR A 118 -30.57 15.60 -5.02
N GLU A 119 -31.77 16.10 -5.33
CA GLU A 119 -32.25 17.38 -4.81
C GLU A 119 -32.46 17.38 -3.29
N ASP A 120 -32.94 16.26 -2.72
CA ASP A 120 -33.37 16.16 -1.33
C ASP A 120 -32.27 15.66 -0.38
N THR A 121 -31.18 15.10 -0.92
CA THR A 121 -30.10 14.54 -0.10
C THR A 121 -29.17 15.61 0.48
N PRO A 122 -28.82 15.53 1.78
CA PRO A 122 -27.76 16.36 2.34
C PRO A 122 -26.35 15.92 1.89
N LEU A 123 -26.19 14.69 1.39
CA LEU A 123 -24.93 14.09 0.95
C LEU A 123 -24.68 14.32 -0.55
N LYS A 124 -24.64 15.58 -0.96
CA LYS A 124 -24.57 15.97 -2.38
C LYS A 124 -23.29 15.47 -3.07
N LEU A 125 -22.15 15.46 -2.38
CA LEU A 125 -20.85 15.12 -3.00
C LEU A 125 -20.72 13.62 -3.26
N GLU A 126 -21.11 12.80 -2.27
CA GLU A 126 -21.08 11.34 -2.34
C GLU A 126 -22.06 10.84 -3.40
N VAL A 127 -23.28 11.36 -3.39
CA VAL A 127 -24.31 11.00 -4.39
C VAL A 127 -23.87 11.40 -5.79
N LEU A 128 -23.28 12.58 -5.97
CA LEU A 128 -22.80 13.01 -7.28
C LEU A 128 -21.62 12.16 -7.77
N THR A 129 -20.80 11.63 -6.86
CA THR A 129 -19.75 10.64 -7.18
C THR A 129 -20.36 9.33 -7.68
N CYS A 130 -21.41 8.82 -7.02
CA CYS A 130 -22.15 7.63 -7.48
C CYS A 130 -22.79 7.84 -8.85
N ILE A 131 -23.41 9.00 -9.09
CA ILE A 131 -24.00 9.35 -10.39
C ILE A 131 -22.91 9.35 -11.49
N ALA A 132 -21.74 9.93 -11.21
CA ALA A 132 -20.62 9.94 -12.15
C ALA A 132 -20.10 8.52 -12.46
N ASP A 133 -20.07 7.63 -11.47
CA ASP A 133 -19.71 6.22 -11.65
C ASP A 133 -20.70 5.46 -12.53
N ASP A 134 -22.00 5.67 -12.31
CA ASP A 134 -23.03 5.02 -13.11
C ASP A 134 -23.04 5.53 -14.55
N LEU A 135 -22.78 6.83 -14.77
CA LEU A 135 -22.57 7.40 -16.10
C LEU A 135 -21.34 6.81 -16.78
N ALA A 136 -20.22 6.72 -16.07
CA ALA A 136 -18.98 6.15 -16.57
C ALA A 136 -19.17 4.68 -16.98
N ARG A 137 -19.86 3.90 -16.15
CA ARG A 137 -20.18 2.49 -16.44
C ARG A 137 -21.12 2.36 -17.64
N PHE A 138 -22.16 3.18 -17.72
CA PHE A 138 -23.15 3.12 -18.80
C PHE A 138 -22.55 3.48 -20.16
N TYR A 139 -21.71 4.52 -20.22
CA TYR A 139 -21.08 4.98 -21.46
C TYR A 139 -19.74 4.30 -21.75
N GLY A 140 -19.23 3.47 -20.82
CA GLY A 140 -17.92 2.85 -20.94
C GLY A 140 -16.80 3.88 -21.08
N VAL A 141 -16.80 4.89 -20.21
CA VAL A 141 -15.78 5.97 -20.16
C VAL A 141 -15.18 6.07 -18.76
N SER A 142 -14.15 6.90 -18.57
CA SER A 142 -13.64 7.19 -17.22
C SER A 142 -14.60 8.10 -16.44
N ARG A 143 -14.59 7.98 -15.10
CA ARG A 143 -15.32 8.89 -14.19
C ARG A 143 -15.02 10.35 -14.49
N GLN A 144 -13.76 10.69 -14.70
CA GLN A 144 -13.32 12.03 -15.05
C GLN A 144 -13.96 12.53 -16.35
N SER A 145 -14.01 11.68 -17.39
CA SER A 145 -14.64 12.05 -18.67
C SER A 145 -16.14 12.28 -18.51
N ALA A 146 -16.83 11.44 -17.72
CA ALA A 146 -18.24 11.64 -17.39
C ALA A 146 -18.48 12.95 -16.63
N LEU A 147 -17.65 13.29 -15.63
CA LEU A 147 -17.75 14.54 -14.88
C LEU A 147 -17.53 15.78 -15.76
N ILE A 148 -16.51 15.77 -16.63
CA ILE A 148 -16.30 16.85 -17.60
C ILE A 148 -17.54 16.99 -18.48
N ARG A 149 -18.12 15.88 -18.94
CA ARG A 149 -19.31 15.90 -19.78
C ARG A 149 -20.55 16.44 -19.06
N MET A 150 -20.72 16.11 -17.77
CA MET A 150 -21.78 16.71 -16.94
C MET A 150 -21.65 18.24 -16.91
N ILE A 151 -20.45 18.77 -16.67
CA ILE A 151 -20.17 20.21 -16.67
C ILE A 151 -20.53 20.83 -18.02
N GLU A 152 -20.07 20.23 -19.13
CA GLU A 152 -20.37 20.70 -20.49
C GLU A 152 -21.87 20.72 -20.82
N THR A 153 -22.65 19.81 -20.22
CA THR A 153 -24.08 19.67 -20.50
C THR A 153 -25.00 20.49 -19.58
N GLY A 154 -24.44 21.20 -18.60
CA GLY A 154 -25.18 22.14 -17.74
C GLY A 154 -25.30 21.73 -16.27
N CYS A 155 -24.46 20.82 -15.78
CA CYS A 155 -24.41 20.39 -14.37
C CYS A 155 -23.13 20.94 -13.69
N PRO A 156 -23.09 22.24 -13.28
CA PRO A 156 -21.90 22.87 -12.71
C PRO A 156 -21.44 22.24 -11.39
N GLU A 157 -22.34 21.62 -10.64
CA GLU A 157 -22.08 20.90 -9.38
C GLU A 157 -21.06 19.77 -9.56
N ALA A 158 -20.95 19.16 -10.76
CA ALA A 158 -19.97 18.13 -11.04
C ALA A 158 -18.51 18.63 -10.91
N LYS A 159 -18.31 19.97 -10.93
CA LYS A 159 -17.01 20.59 -10.71
C LYS A 159 -16.47 20.31 -9.31
N SER A 160 -17.30 20.22 -8.27
CA SER A 160 -16.83 19.97 -6.90
C SER A 160 -16.25 18.56 -6.75
N VAL A 161 -16.89 17.55 -7.37
CA VAL A 161 -16.39 16.17 -7.40
C VAL A 161 -15.14 16.06 -8.26
N LEU A 162 -15.12 16.71 -9.44
CA LEU A 162 -13.94 16.73 -10.31
C LEU A 162 -12.74 17.39 -9.61
N GLN A 163 -12.99 18.47 -8.87
CA GLN A 163 -11.99 19.14 -8.06
C GLN A 163 -11.53 18.25 -6.90
N ALA A 164 -12.43 17.60 -6.15
CA ALA A 164 -12.07 16.66 -5.08
C ALA A 164 -11.25 15.45 -5.58
N ILE A 165 -11.50 14.97 -6.81
CA ILE A 165 -10.70 13.91 -7.45
C ILE A 165 -9.30 14.42 -7.81
N ASN A 166 -9.21 15.63 -8.34
CA ASN A 166 -7.93 16.25 -8.69
C ASN A 166 -7.16 16.77 -7.46
N GLU A 167 -7.87 17.02 -6.34
CA GLU A 167 -7.34 17.52 -5.06
C GLU A 167 -6.97 16.41 -4.08
N LYS A 168 -7.31 15.13 -4.35
CA LYS A 168 -6.64 14.03 -3.65
C LYS A 168 -5.20 13.99 -4.14
N GLU A 169 -4.35 14.78 -3.49
CA GLU A 169 -2.88 14.76 -3.64
C GLU A 169 -2.32 13.35 -3.43
N TRP A 170 -3.06 12.50 -2.71
CA TRP A 170 -2.66 11.16 -2.31
C TRP A 170 -3.71 10.11 -2.68
N HIS A 171 -3.23 8.96 -3.18
CA HIS A 171 -4.04 7.80 -3.57
C HIS A 171 -3.38 6.49 -3.13
N SER A 172 -4.20 5.48 -2.79
CA SER A 172 -3.69 4.18 -2.31
C SER A 172 -3.68 3.10 -3.40
N TYR A 173 -4.51 3.24 -4.43
CA TYR A 173 -4.54 2.32 -5.57
C TYR A 173 -3.41 2.67 -6.55
N VAL A 174 -2.50 1.74 -6.78
CA VAL A 174 -1.28 1.96 -7.58
C VAL A 174 -1.07 0.80 -8.56
N SER A 175 -0.64 1.13 -9.77
CA SER A 175 -0.30 0.12 -10.78
C SER A 175 0.99 -0.61 -10.41
N LEU A 176 1.14 -1.85 -10.89
CA LEU A 176 2.34 -2.64 -10.63
C LEU A 176 3.60 -1.96 -11.19
N GLU A 177 3.46 -1.25 -12.32
CA GLU A 177 4.54 -0.55 -13.00
C GLU A 177 5.02 0.65 -12.20
N ASP A 178 4.08 1.42 -11.62
CA ASP A 178 4.41 2.55 -10.75
C ASP A 178 5.11 2.06 -9.47
N VAL A 179 4.64 0.96 -8.88
CA VAL A 179 5.31 0.33 -7.72
C VAL A 179 6.72 -0.13 -8.09
N PHE A 180 6.89 -0.77 -9.24
CA PHE A 180 8.20 -1.22 -9.71
C PHE A 180 9.14 -0.06 -10.01
N TYR A 181 8.62 1.03 -10.57
CA TYR A 181 9.37 2.25 -10.81
C TYR A 181 9.84 2.87 -9.50
N GLU A 182 8.93 3.06 -8.55
CA GLU A 182 9.26 3.62 -7.25
C GLU A 182 10.25 2.73 -6.50
N TYR A 183 10.13 1.40 -6.59
CA TYR A 183 11.10 0.44 -6.05
C TYR A 183 12.50 0.59 -6.67
N SER A 184 12.57 0.96 -7.95
CA SER A 184 13.84 1.06 -8.69
C SER A 184 14.54 2.41 -8.50
N ILE A 185 13.81 3.47 -8.16
CA ILE A 185 14.37 4.82 -7.99
C ILE A 185 14.49 5.20 -6.51
N ASN A 186 13.49 4.87 -5.68
CA ASN A 186 13.42 5.25 -4.29
C ASN A 186 14.04 4.18 -3.38
N GLY A 187 15.25 4.45 -2.88
CA GLY A 187 15.97 3.51 -2.02
C GLY A 187 15.30 3.22 -0.67
N ASP A 188 14.47 4.13 -0.16
CA ASP A 188 13.77 3.90 1.10
C ASP A 188 12.52 3.04 0.90
N PHE A 189 11.78 3.28 -0.19
CA PHE A 189 10.69 2.39 -0.60
C PHE A 189 11.20 0.97 -0.92
N ARG A 190 12.37 0.86 -1.57
CA ARG A 190 13.02 -0.44 -1.81
C ARG A 190 13.28 -1.20 -0.52
N LYS A 191 13.94 -0.58 0.46
CA LYS A 191 14.21 -1.21 1.77
C LYS A 191 12.91 -1.64 2.45
N LEU A 192 11.82 -0.88 2.28
CA LEU A 192 10.53 -1.18 2.86
C LEU A 192 9.93 -2.47 2.27
N ILE A 193 9.94 -2.62 0.95
CA ILE A 193 9.47 -3.84 0.28
C ILE A 193 10.41 -5.03 0.55
N ASP A 194 11.73 -4.82 0.46
CA ASP A 194 12.75 -5.86 0.70
C ASP A 194 12.72 -6.40 2.13
N SER A 195 12.29 -5.56 3.10
CA SER A 195 12.10 -6.01 4.49
C SER A 195 10.97 -7.03 4.65
N GLY A 196 10.15 -7.23 3.62
CA GLY A 196 8.99 -8.13 3.62
C GLY A 196 7.81 -7.61 4.45
N ARG A 197 7.87 -6.36 4.93
CA ARG A 197 6.81 -5.69 5.72
C ARG A 197 5.55 -5.42 4.92
N PHE A 198 5.70 -5.16 3.63
CA PHE A 198 4.62 -4.80 2.74
C PHE A 198 4.63 -5.72 1.51
N LYS A 199 3.45 -5.99 0.97
CA LYS A 199 3.25 -6.75 -0.27
C LYS A 199 2.29 -6.03 -1.20
N TYR A 200 2.54 -6.16 -2.50
CA TYR A 200 1.62 -5.69 -3.52
C TYR A 200 0.54 -6.75 -3.76
N VAL A 201 -0.72 -6.41 -3.48
CA VAL A 201 -1.88 -7.30 -3.62
C VAL A 201 -3.06 -6.49 -4.18
N ASP A 202 -3.70 -7.00 -5.22
CA ASP A 202 -4.93 -6.45 -5.82
C ASP A 202 -4.91 -4.95 -6.15
N GLY A 203 -3.74 -4.40 -6.50
CA GLY A 203 -3.60 -2.97 -6.83
C GLY A 203 -3.18 -2.07 -5.66
N TYR A 204 -2.86 -2.64 -4.51
CA TYR A 204 -2.48 -1.90 -3.30
C TYR A 204 -1.17 -2.43 -2.72
N VAL A 205 -0.40 -1.54 -2.08
CA VAL A 205 0.77 -1.95 -1.28
C VAL A 205 0.33 -2.03 0.18
N VAL A 206 0.21 -3.24 0.72
CA VAL A 206 -0.47 -3.54 1.98
C VAL A 206 0.48 -4.16 2.99
N ILE A 207 0.25 -3.92 4.28
CA ILE A 207 0.98 -4.60 5.37
C ILE A 207 0.86 -6.12 5.21
N ASN A 208 2.00 -6.80 5.25
CA ASN A 208 2.10 -8.25 5.14
C ASN A 208 1.80 -8.91 6.50
N ASP A 209 0.52 -8.96 6.86
CA ASP A 209 0.00 -9.63 8.05
C ASP A 209 -1.27 -10.43 7.69
N GLU A 210 -1.50 -11.55 8.38
CA GLU A 210 -2.65 -12.45 8.14
C GLU A 210 -4.00 -11.76 8.37
N LYS A 211 -4.02 -10.67 9.16
CA LYS A 211 -5.21 -9.83 9.35
C LYS A 211 -5.64 -9.13 8.05
N TYR A 212 -4.69 -8.79 7.18
CA TYR A 212 -4.95 -7.96 5.99
C TYR A 212 -4.82 -8.74 4.67
N ILE A 213 -4.07 -9.83 4.65
CA ILE A 213 -3.82 -10.64 3.45
C ILE A 213 -4.25 -12.08 3.70
N THR A 214 -5.11 -12.60 2.83
CA THR A 214 -5.51 -14.01 2.79
C THR A 214 -4.97 -14.70 1.53
N ALA A 215 -4.97 -16.02 1.52
CA ALA A 215 -4.68 -16.80 0.32
C ALA A 215 -5.97 -17.38 -0.24
N ASP A 216 -6.21 -17.19 -1.53
CA ASP A 216 -7.30 -17.83 -2.26
C ASP A 216 -7.11 -19.35 -2.35
N GLU A 217 -8.13 -20.08 -2.81
CA GLU A 217 -8.11 -21.52 -3.08
C GLU A 217 -6.97 -21.97 -4.03
N THR A 218 -6.42 -21.02 -4.80
CA THR A 218 -5.30 -21.23 -5.74
C THR A 218 -3.92 -20.92 -5.14
N GLY A 219 -3.86 -20.46 -3.88
CA GLY A 219 -2.64 -20.03 -3.20
C GLY A 219 -2.17 -18.62 -3.57
N LYS A 220 -2.95 -17.86 -4.36
CA LYS A 220 -2.67 -16.45 -4.66
C LYS A 220 -3.04 -15.57 -3.45
N ALA A 221 -2.15 -14.65 -3.09
CA ALA A 221 -2.44 -13.65 -2.05
C ALA A 221 -3.51 -12.66 -2.55
N THR A 222 -4.54 -12.45 -1.75
CA THR A 222 -5.67 -11.54 -1.95
C THR A 222 -5.95 -10.74 -0.69
N LEU A 223 -6.61 -9.59 -0.83
CA LEU A 223 -7.00 -8.79 0.32
C LEU A 223 -8.07 -9.48 1.16
N ALA A 224 -7.85 -9.51 2.47
CA ALA A 224 -8.83 -10.00 3.43
C ALA A 224 -10.06 -9.08 3.47
N GLU A 225 -11.22 -9.61 3.88
CA GLU A 225 -12.47 -8.83 4.02
C GLU A 225 -12.29 -7.60 4.93
N TYR A 226 -11.55 -7.74 6.04
CA TYR A 226 -11.23 -6.62 6.92
C TYR A 226 -10.42 -5.51 6.22
N ALA A 227 -9.51 -5.88 5.32
CA ALA A 227 -8.69 -4.92 4.59
C ALA A 227 -9.52 -4.13 3.57
N TRP A 228 -10.53 -4.76 2.95
CA TRP A 228 -11.47 -4.07 2.06
C TRP A 228 -12.24 -2.95 2.76
N ASP A 229 -12.64 -3.18 4.02
CA ASP A 229 -13.36 -2.20 4.82
C ASP A 229 -12.44 -1.12 5.45
N ASN A 230 -11.13 -1.35 5.50
CA ASN A 230 -10.16 -0.49 6.21
C ASN A 230 -8.89 -0.20 5.39
N LEU A 231 -9.04 0.06 4.10
CA LEU A 231 -7.92 0.28 3.18
C LEU A 231 -6.96 1.38 3.65
N ASP A 232 -7.48 2.48 4.20
CA ASP A 232 -6.67 3.62 4.65
C ASP A 232 -5.76 3.27 5.84
N GLU A 233 -6.08 2.22 6.63
CA GLU A 233 -5.29 1.78 7.79
C GLU A 233 -4.10 0.90 7.36
N CYS A 234 -4.31 0.04 6.36
CA CYS A 234 -3.39 -1.03 6.03
C CYS A 234 -2.62 -0.84 4.72
N THR A 235 -2.95 0.18 3.93
CA THR A 235 -2.32 0.45 2.62
C THR A 235 -1.42 1.68 2.66
N LEU A 236 -0.37 1.67 1.83
CA LEU A 236 0.44 2.86 1.59
C LEU A 236 -0.28 3.82 0.65
N SER A 237 -0.13 5.11 0.93
CA SER A 237 -0.60 6.20 0.08
C SER A 237 0.56 6.78 -0.73
N PHE A 238 0.26 7.12 -1.99
CA PHE A 238 1.19 7.65 -2.97
C PHE A 238 0.75 9.02 -3.44
N GLY A 239 1.70 9.93 -3.65
CA GLY A 239 1.46 11.20 -4.30
C GLY A 239 1.66 11.10 -5.82
N TRP A 240 1.37 12.17 -6.54
CA TRP A 240 1.70 12.26 -7.96
C TRP A 240 3.07 12.92 -8.19
N GLN A 241 3.89 12.34 -9.05
CA GLN A 241 5.11 12.96 -9.56
C GLN A 241 5.10 12.94 -11.09
N ARG A 242 5.35 14.10 -11.70
CA ARG A 242 5.55 14.20 -13.14
C ARG A 242 7.01 13.92 -13.48
N ILE A 243 7.26 12.92 -14.33
CA ILE A 243 8.60 12.54 -14.80
C ILE A 243 8.68 12.60 -16.33
N ARG A 244 9.90 12.70 -16.85
CA ARG A 244 10.17 12.48 -18.28
C ARG A 244 10.42 10.99 -18.54
N ARG A 245 9.82 10.42 -19.58
CA ARG A 245 9.97 9.00 -19.90
C ARG A 245 11.39 8.59 -20.25
N ALA A 246 12.17 9.46 -20.91
CA ALA A 246 13.60 9.22 -21.16
C ALA A 246 14.36 8.82 -19.88
N SER A 247 14.05 9.46 -18.75
CA SER A 247 14.69 9.17 -17.46
C SER A 247 14.22 7.87 -16.80
N ALA A 248 13.13 7.26 -17.28
CA ALA A 248 12.54 6.04 -16.73
C ALA A 248 12.69 4.80 -17.63
N LYS A 249 13.33 4.95 -18.81
CA LYS A 249 13.49 3.91 -19.84
C LYS A 249 14.15 2.61 -19.36
N GLU A 250 15.04 2.69 -18.37
CA GLU A 250 15.74 1.50 -17.85
C GLU A 250 14.85 0.64 -16.93
N VAL A 251 13.70 1.16 -16.50
CA VAL A 251 12.90 0.60 -15.41
C VAL A 251 11.45 0.35 -15.83
N LEU A 252 10.81 1.31 -16.48
CA LEU A 252 9.45 1.12 -16.99
C LEU A 252 9.51 0.38 -18.33
N PRO A 253 8.55 -0.53 -18.59
CA PRO A 253 8.50 -1.25 -19.84
C PRO A 253 8.46 -0.27 -21.01
N GLU A 254 9.30 -0.52 -22.01
CA GLU A 254 9.39 0.31 -23.20
C GLU A 254 8.09 0.16 -23.99
N ILE A 255 7.19 1.13 -23.84
CA ILE A 255 5.97 1.19 -24.63
C ILE A 255 6.38 1.71 -26.00
N ILE A 256 6.39 0.81 -26.99
CA ILE A 256 7.00 0.96 -28.33
C ILE A 256 6.34 2.08 -29.18
N PHE A 257 5.32 2.77 -28.66
CA PHE A 257 4.61 3.88 -29.32
C PHE A 257 4.70 5.23 -28.60
N HIS A 258 5.67 5.42 -27.71
CA HIS A 258 5.93 6.68 -27.01
C HIS A 258 7.30 7.28 -27.38
N ARG A 259 7.42 8.61 -27.48
CA ARG A 259 8.72 9.27 -27.77
C ARG A 259 9.50 9.48 -26.47
N GLU A 260 10.82 9.63 -26.59
CA GLU A 260 11.71 9.74 -25.40
C GLU A 260 11.38 10.93 -24.49
N ASN A 261 10.78 12.00 -25.03
CA ASN A 261 10.56 13.27 -24.32
C ASN A 261 9.19 13.40 -23.62
N ASP A 262 8.36 12.36 -23.62
CA ASP A 262 7.02 12.42 -23.04
C ASP A 262 7.07 12.62 -21.52
N GLU A 263 6.13 13.42 -20.98
CA GLU A 263 5.92 13.55 -19.54
C GLU A 263 4.83 12.58 -19.07
N GLN A 264 5.13 11.81 -18.03
CA GLN A 264 4.22 10.85 -17.43
C GLN A 264 4.05 11.16 -15.94
N ASP A 265 2.80 11.21 -15.49
CA ASP A 265 2.49 11.25 -14.07
C ASP A 265 2.57 9.83 -13.51
N ILE A 266 3.39 9.65 -12.48
CA ILE A 266 3.64 8.39 -11.78
C ILE A 266 3.32 8.54 -10.30
N SER A 267 3.03 7.41 -9.66
CA SER A 267 2.84 7.35 -8.21
C SER A 267 4.18 7.44 -7.49
N LYS A 268 4.29 8.34 -6.51
CA LYS A 268 5.49 8.62 -5.71
C LYS A 268 5.25 8.27 -4.25
N TYR A 269 6.18 7.56 -3.64
CA TYR A 269 6.13 7.25 -2.22
C TYR A 269 6.75 8.38 -1.37
N ASP A 270 6.07 8.72 -0.27
CA ASP A 270 6.61 9.59 0.77
C ASP A 270 6.46 8.93 2.14
N ALA A 271 7.57 8.76 2.84
CA ALA A 271 7.60 8.17 4.17
C ALA A 271 6.87 9.03 5.21
N ASN A 272 6.90 10.36 5.07
CA ASN A 272 6.28 11.26 6.06
C ASN A 272 4.76 11.10 6.08
N HIS A 273 4.16 10.96 4.91
CA HIS A 273 2.72 10.74 4.77
C HIS A 273 2.29 9.36 5.28
N ASN A 274 3.18 8.36 5.23
CA ASN A 274 2.88 6.98 5.60
C ASN A 274 3.28 6.60 7.04
N THR A 275 3.64 7.59 7.89
CA THR A 275 4.17 7.35 9.24
C THR A 275 3.28 6.43 10.10
N ALA A 276 1.96 6.61 10.05
CA ALA A 276 1.02 5.81 10.84
C ALA A 276 1.02 4.33 10.45
N VAL A 277 1.00 4.05 9.14
CA VAL A 277 0.99 2.69 8.58
C VAL A 277 2.35 2.00 8.83
N LEU A 278 3.45 2.77 8.75
CA LEU A 278 4.79 2.27 9.08
C LEU A 278 4.92 1.89 10.55
N GLN A 279 4.42 2.71 11.47
CA GLN A 279 4.42 2.41 12.91
C GLN A 279 3.57 1.17 13.22
N LEU A 280 2.39 1.06 12.61
CA LEU A 280 1.52 -0.10 12.75
C LEU A 280 2.21 -1.38 12.27
N SER A 281 2.90 -1.34 11.14
CA SER A 281 3.69 -2.47 10.61
C SER A 281 4.80 -2.88 11.59
N GLU A 282 5.53 -1.93 12.17
CA GLU A 282 6.59 -2.21 13.14
C GLU A 282 6.06 -2.82 14.45
N ASP A 283 4.92 -2.33 14.93
CA ASP A 283 4.28 -2.86 16.13
C ASP A 283 3.76 -4.30 15.92
N LEU A 284 3.17 -4.57 14.75
CA LEU A 284 2.74 -5.92 14.38
C LEU A 284 3.93 -6.88 14.26
N GLN A 285 5.02 -6.45 13.63
CA GLN A 285 6.24 -7.27 13.56
C GLN A 285 6.83 -7.59 14.94
N ARG A 286 6.88 -6.59 15.84
CA ARG A 286 7.31 -6.82 17.22
C ARG A 286 6.42 -7.83 17.93
N ARG A 287 5.10 -7.71 17.79
CA ARG A 287 4.15 -8.67 18.40
C ARG A 287 4.31 -10.08 17.85
N ASN A 288 4.43 -10.23 16.53
CA ASN A 288 4.58 -11.55 15.89
C ASN A 288 5.91 -12.20 16.29
N LYS A 289 7.01 -11.45 16.32
CA LYS A 289 8.30 -11.95 16.80
C LYS A 289 8.24 -12.37 18.27
N ASN A 290 7.63 -11.55 19.13
CA ASN A 290 7.44 -11.88 20.54
C ASN A 290 6.61 -13.16 20.71
N PHE A 291 5.57 -13.35 19.87
CA PHE A 291 4.75 -14.54 19.87
C PHE A 291 5.54 -15.79 19.48
N GLU A 292 6.30 -15.77 18.38
CA GLU A 292 7.14 -16.90 17.96
C GLU A 292 8.21 -17.27 19.01
N GLU A 293 8.84 -16.26 19.63
CA GLU A 293 9.81 -16.48 20.70
C GLU A 293 9.15 -17.13 21.92
N ASN A 294 7.96 -16.67 22.30
CA ASN A 294 7.21 -17.24 23.40
C ASN A 294 6.79 -18.68 23.08
N GLU A 295 6.32 -18.97 21.86
CA GLU A 295 5.95 -20.33 21.44
C GLU A 295 7.15 -21.30 21.54
N LYS A 296 8.34 -20.87 21.08
CA LYS A 296 9.59 -21.64 21.26
C LYS A 296 9.90 -21.90 22.73
N ILE A 297 9.63 -20.94 23.61
CA ILE A 297 9.78 -21.11 25.07
C ILE A 297 8.73 -22.09 25.62
N HIS A 298 7.48 -22.04 25.17
CA HIS A 298 6.44 -22.98 25.64
C HIS A 298 6.76 -24.43 25.25
N LEU A 299 7.42 -24.64 24.11
CA LEU A 299 7.87 -25.95 23.63
C LEU A 299 9.08 -26.52 24.42
N LEU A 300 9.74 -25.71 25.26
CA LEU A 300 10.84 -26.21 26.07
C LEU A 300 10.36 -27.26 27.08
N SER A 301 11.00 -28.42 27.04
CA SER A 301 10.80 -29.45 28.05
C SER A 301 11.32 -28.97 29.41
N THR A 302 10.48 -29.11 30.44
CA THR A 302 10.80 -28.87 31.85
C THR A 302 11.36 -30.10 32.55
N ALA A 303 11.45 -31.25 31.86
CA ALA A 303 11.94 -32.48 32.46
C ALA A 303 13.45 -32.44 32.74
N ASN A 304 13.84 -32.78 33.98
CA ASN A 304 15.23 -32.88 34.46
C ASN A 304 16.07 -31.59 34.44
N LYS A 305 15.45 -30.40 34.36
CA LYS A 305 16.15 -29.11 34.35
C LYS A 305 16.01 -28.39 35.68
N ASN A 306 17.07 -27.67 36.08
CA ASN A 306 16.98 -26.72 37.18
C ASN A 306 16.45 -25.35 36.69
N CYS A 307 15.99 -24.51 37.62
CA CYS A 307 15.42 -23.20 37.29
C CYS A 307 16.39 -22.31 36.49
N TRP A 308 17.68 -22.33 36.82
CA TRP A 308 18.71 -21.53 36.16
C TRP A 308 19.03 -22.01 34.74
N GLU A 309 19.03 -23.32 34.49
CA GLU A 309 19.18 -23.93 33.17
C GLU A 309 18.02 -23.52 32.26
N TYR A 310 16.78 -23.55 32.76
CA TYR A 310 15.62 -23.11 32.02
C TYR A 310 15.69 -21.60 31.71
N ILE A 311 16.09 -20.77 32.67
CA ILE A 311 16.30 -19.33 32.46
C ILE A 311 17.37 -19.08 31.39
N PHE A 312 18.47 -19.84 31.39
CA PHE A 312 19.53 -19.69 30.40
C PHE A 312 19.08 -20.06 28.98
N GLU A 313 18.27 -21.10 28.83
CA GLU A 313 17.66 -21.44 27.54
C GLU A 313 16.70 -20.35 27.05
N VAL A 314 15.90 -19.77 27.93
CA VAL A 314 15.03 -18.63 27.60
C VAL A 314 15.85 -17.41 27.15
N ILE A 315 16.95 -17.11 27.84
CA ILE A 315 17.89 -16.04 27.45
C ILE A 315 18.49 -16.31 26.06
N ASN A 316 18.84 -17.58 25.77
CA ASN A 316 19.38 -17.97 24.47
C ASN A 316 18.36 -17.86 23.34
N ILE A 317 17.09 -18.26 23.58
CA ILE A 317 16.01 -18.11 22.59
C ILE A 317 15.76 -16.62 22.28
N LYS A 318 15.78 -15.77 23.31
CA LYS A 318 15.64 -14.31 23.16
C LYS A 318 16.90 -13.64 22.56
N GLY A 319 18.03 -14.35 22.47
CA GLY A 319 19.28 -13.84 21.89
C GLY A 319 19.92 -12.69 22.69
N ILE A 320 19.70 -12.62 24.00
CA ILE A 320 20.07 -11.47 24.82
C ILE A 320 21.51 -11.60 25.32
N SER A 321 22.33 -10.57 25.10
CA SER A 321 23.70 -10.53 25.60
C SER A 321 23.75 -10.29 27.12
N LYS A 322 24.85 -10.69 27.76
CA LYS A 322 25.07 -10.48 29.21
C LYS A 322 24.88 -9.02 29.65
N ALA A 323 25.40 -8.06 28.89
CA ALA A 323 25.27 -6.64 29.20
C ALA A 323 23.80 -6.20 29.12
N HIS A 324 23.10 -6.60 28.06
CA HIS A 324 21.71 -6.24 27.83
C HIS A 324 20.77 -6.88 28.86
N PHE A 325 21.05 -8.12 29.28
CA PHE A 325 20.34 -8.78 30.38
C PHE A 325 20.42 -7.98 31.68
N CYS A 326 21.61 -7.51 32.06
CA CYS A 326 21.80 -6.74 33.29
C CYS A 326 21.08 -5.38 33.22
N THR A 327 21.08 -4.73 32.05
CA THR A 327 20.36 -3.47 31.83
C THR A 327 18.85 -3.65 31.92
N LEU A 328 18.30 -4.69 31.28
CA LEU A 328 16.85 -4.92 31.23
C LEU A 328 16.26 -5.41 32.56
N THR A 329 17.01 -6.24 33.28
CA THR A 329 16.54 -6.86 34.53
C THR A 329 16.96 -6.10 35.79
N GLU A 330 17.85 -5.10 35.67
CA GLU A 330 18.54 -4.43 36.78
C GLU A 330 19.20 -5.41 37.77
N LEU A 331 19.47 -6.63 37.32
CA LEU A 331 20.16 -7.66 38.09
C LEU A 331 21.66 -7.61 37.83
N GLY A 332 22.45 -7.83 38.88
CA GLY A 332 23.90 -7.91 38.76
C GLY A 332 24.33 -9.10 37.89
N GLU A 333 25.51 -8.97 37.28
CA GLU A 333 26.10 -9.98 36.38
C GLU A 333 26.20 -11.39 36.99
N GLU A 334 26.17 -11.47 38.31
CA GLU A 334 26.18 -12.71 39.07
C GLU A 334 24.99 -13.61 38.73
N ASN A 335 23.81 -13.02 38.45
CA ASN A 335 22.61 -13.78 38.11
C ASN A 335 22.67 -14.37 36.70
N TYR A 336 23.27 -13.65 35.74
CA TYR A 336 23.57 -14.21 34.42
C TYR A 336 24.57 -15.37 34.52
N ARG A 337 25.63 -15.22 35.33
CA ARG A 337 26.60 -16.31 35.58
C ARG A 337 25.98 -17.51 36.28
N LYS A 338 24.98 -17.30 37.14
CA LYS A 338 24.22 -18.38 37.79
C LYS A 338 23.39 -19.17 36.78
N ALA A 339 22.74 -18.47 35.85
CA ALA A 339 22.04 -19.06 34.71
C ALA A 339 23.00 -19.88 33.82
N GLU A 340 24.11 -19.27 33.39
CA GLU A 340 25.10 -19.91 32.52
C GLU A 340 25.74 -21.18 33.11
N LYS A 341 26.00 -21.19 34.42
CA LYS A 341 26.59 -22.34 35.12
C LYS A 341 25.57 -23.37 35.59
N GLY A 342 24.27 -23.11 35.43
CA GLY A 342 23.20 -24.00 35.90
C GLY A 342 23.33 -24.35 37.38
N LEU A 343 23.47 -23.36 38.27
CA LEU A 343 23.61 -23.66 39.69
C LEU A 343 22.34 -24.29 40.27
N LYS A 344 22.53 -25.15 41.27
CA LYS A 344 21.43 -25.83 42.00
C LYS A 344 20.75 -24.96 43.06
N ASN A 345 21.06 -23.67 43.14
CA ASN A 345 20.44 -22.78 44.12
C ASN A 345 19.19 -22.12 43.53
N ASP A 346 18.07 -22.16 44.24
CA ASP A 346 16.82 -21.64 43.67
C ASP A 346 16.73 -20.11 43.78
N PRO A 347 16.45 -19.40 42.66
CA PRO A 347 16.28 -17.95 42.69
C PRO A 347 15.07 -17.54 43.54
N THR A 348 15.07 -16.30 44.03
CA THR A 348 13.93 -15.74 44.78
C THR A 348 12.78 -15.38 43.83
N VAL A 349 11.55 -15.30 44.34
CA VAL A 349 10.37 -14.88 43.54
C VAL A 349 10.63 -13.53 42.87
N ARG A 350 11.17 -12.55 43.59
CA ARG A 350 11.51 -11.23 43.02
C ARG A 350 12.57 -11.29 41.94
N THR A 351 13.58 -12.17 42.07
CA THR A 351 14.59 -12.37 41.01
C THR A 351 13.96 -12.94 39.75
N ILE A 352 13.07 -13.92 39.89
CA ILE A 352 12.35 -14.52 38.75
C ILE A 352 11.41 -13.49 38.11
N VAL A 353 10.69 -12.70 38.90
CA VAL A 353 9.80 -11.63 38.39
C VAL A 353 10.60 -10.53 37.70
N ALA A 354 11.77 -10.14 38.23
CA ALA A 354 12.66 -9.17 37.57
C ALA A 354 13.15 -9.67 36.20
N ILE A 355 13.45 -10.97 36.09
CA ILE A 355 13.79 -11.62 34.82
C ILE A 355 12.58 -11.65 33.89
N GLY A 356 11.40 -12.01 34.40
CA GLY A 356 10.15 -12.04 33.63
C GLY A 356 9.78 -10.68 33.04
N VAL A 357 9.83 -9.63 33.86
CA VAL A 357 9.58 -8.25 33.43
C VAL A 357 10.65 -7.77 32.45
N GLY A 358 11.93 -7.93 32.81
CA GLY A 358 13.04 -7.45 31.98
C GLY A 358 13.12 -8.13 30.61
N LEU A 359 12.75 -9.41 30.51
CA LEU A 359 12.72 -10.14 29.24
C LEU A 359 11.35 -10.14 28.56
N SER A 360 10.36 -9.41 29.10
CA SER A 360 8.98 -9.35 28.61
C SER A 360 8.36 -10.75 28.38
N LEU A 361 8.50 -11.62 29.37
CA LEU A 361 7.98 -12.98 29.33
C LEU A 361 6.48 -13.02 29.69
N ASP A 362 5.78 -14.00 29.15
CA ASP A 362 4.40 -14.29 29.52
C ASP A 362 4.30 -14.93 30.92
N ILE A 363 3.10 -14.85 31.50
CA ILE A 363 2.87 -15.36 32.86
C ILE A 363 3.06 -16.87 32.98
N GLU A 364 2.75 -17.66 31.94
CA GLU A 364 2.90 -19.11 32.02
C GLU A 364 4.37 -19.50 32.06
N THR A 365 5.22 -18.82 31.28
CA THR A 365 6.68 -19.00 31.34
C THR A 365 7.23 -18.65 32.72
N VAL A 366 6.77 -17.56 33.32
CA VAL A 366 7.21 -17.17 34.67
C VAL A 366 6.71 -18.16 35.73
N ASP A 367 5.49 -18.67 35.61
CA ASP A 367 4.97 -19.70 36.50
C ASP A 367 5.75 -21.02 36.37
N LYS A 368 6.18 -21.39 35.15
CA LYS A 368 7.10 -22.53 34.93
C LYS A 368 8.46 -22.30 35.63
N MET A 369 9.01 -21.08 35.55
CA MET A 369 10.25 -20.73 36.27
C MET A 369 10.09 -20.84 37.78
N LEU A 370 8.98 -20.35 38.32
CA LEU A 370 8.66 -20.44 39.76
C LEU A 370 8.50 -21.89 40.20
N TYR A 371 7.78 -22.70 39.42
CA TYR A 371 7.58 -24.12 39.67
C TYR A 371 8.92 -24.87 39.74
N LEU A 372 9.84 -24.61 38.80
CA LEU A 372 11.18 -25.21 38.79
C LEU A 372 12.05 -24.77 39.98
N ALA A 373 11.80 -23.59 40.55
CA ALA A 373 12.46 -23.11 41.76
C ALA A 373 11.80 -23.62 43.06
N GLY A 374 10.77 -24.47 42.97
CA GLY A 374 9.97 -24.91 44.11
C GLY A 374 9.18 -23.78 44.78
N ARG A 375 8.84 -22.73 44.02
CA ARG A 375 8.08 -21.56 44.49
C ARG A 375 6.78 -21.41 43.71
N SER A 376 5.87 -20.61 44.23
CA SER A 376 4.64 -20.21 43.55
C SER A 376 4.25 -18.81 44.05
N PHE A 377 3.48 -18.07 43.25
CA PHE A 377 2.78 -16.91 43.76
C PHE A 377 1.81 -17.35 44.86
N LYS A 378 1.95 -16.78 46.04
CA LYS A 378 0.97 -16.88 47.12
C LYS A 378 -0.09 -15.81 46.84
N ASP A 379 -1.34 -16.02 47.22
CA ASP A 379 -2.41 -15.03 46.94
C ASP A 379 -2.33 -13.79 47.86
N THR A 380 -1.12 -13.34 48.17
CA THR A 380 -0.84 -12.17 49.01
C THR A 380 -0.97 -10.88 48.19
N PRO A 381 -1.25 -9.73 48.82
CA PRO A 381 -1.30 -8.44 48.14
C PRO A 381 -0.02 -8.09 47.37
N GLU A 382 1.13 -8.56 47.87
CA GLU A 382 2.44 -8.36 47.25
C GLU A 382 2.63 -9.22 46.00
N ASP A 383 2.31 -10.51 46.07
CA ASP A 383 2.46 -11.42 44.93
C ASP A 383 1.44 -11.09 43.83
N ARG A 384 0.27 -10.54 44.18
CA ARG A 384 -0.67 -9.95 43.20
C ARG A 384 -0.06 -8.74 42.49
N ALA A 385 0.67 -7.89 43.21
CA ALA A 385 1.36 -6.75 42.61
C ALA A 385 2.50 -7.24 41.68
N LEU A 386 3.28 -8.24 42.09
CA LEU A 386 4.31 -8.86 41.25
C LEU A 386 3.74 -9.51 39.99
N ARG A 387 2.61 -10.23 40.12
CA ARG A 387 1.89 -10.79 38.97
C ARG A 387 1.37 -9.70 38.03
N PHE A 388 0.87 -8.60 38.58
CA PHE A 388 0.42 -7.45 37.79
C PHE A 388 1.57 -6.79 37.01
N CYS A 389 2.79 -6.76 37.56
CA CYS A 389 3.96 -6.27 36.81
C CYS A 389 4.25 -7.12 35.56
N ILE A 390 3.98 -8.42 35.59
CA ILE A 390 4.20 -9.31 34.43
C ILE A 390 3.06 -9.19 33.41
N THR A 391 1.80 -9.15 33.89
CA THR A 391 0.64 -9.15 32.99
C THR A 391 0.19 -7.75 32.58
N GLY A 392 -0.07 -6.88 33.57
CA GLY A 392 -0.67 -5.57 33.37
C GLY A 392 0.32 -4.48 32.94
N LEU A 393 1.61 -4.65 33.25
CA LEU A 393 2.71 -3.77 32.83
C LEU A 393 3.65 -4.46 31.83
N SER A 394 3.16 -5.48 31.11
CA SER A 394 3.95 -6.17 30.10
C SER A 394 4.47 -5.20 29.04
N GLY A 395 5.78 -5.20 28.79
CA GLY A 395 6.45 -4.31 27.83
C GLY A 395 6.89 -2.95 28.38
N HIS A 396 6.58 -2.61 29.64
CA HIS A 396 7.13 -1.42 30.30
C HIS A 396 8.54 -1.68 30.86
N PRO A 397 9.40 -0.65 30.93
CA PRO A 397 10.70 -0.77 31.59
C PRO A 397 10.54 -1.10 33.07
N ILE A 398 11.55 -1.77 33.64
CA ILE A 398 11.52 -2.20 35.04
C ILE A 398 11.43 -1.02 36.02
N SER A 399 11.85 0.18 35.60
CA SER A 399 11.65 1.44 36.34
C SER A 399 10.18 1.72 36.64
N ASP A 400 9.29 1.54 35.66
CA ASP A 400 7.85 1.82 35.81
C ASP A 400 7.22 0.80 36.77
N CYS A 401 7.69 -0.45 36.69
CA CYS A 401 7.30 -1.50 37.65
C CYS A 401 7.80 -1.17 39.06
N ASN A 402 9.02 -0.63 39.19
CA ASN A 402 9.60 -0.22 40.46
C ASN A 402 8.86 0.97 41.08
N ASP A 403 8.44 1.94 40.28
CA ASP A 403 7.60 3.06 40.72
C ASP A 403 6.23 2.57 41.20
N PHE A 404 5.61 1.63 40.47
CA PHE A 404 4.35 1.01 40.86
C PHE A 404 4.43 0.25 42.19
N LEU A 405 5.52 -0.50 42.41
CA LEU A 405 5.78 -1.25 43.64
C LEU A 405 6.10 -0.31 44.81
N ALA A 406 6.93 0.73 44.58
CA ALA A 406 7.30 1.72 45.59
C ALA A 406 6.08 2.53 46.06
N ALA A 407 5.18 2.92 45.15
CA ALA A 407 3.94 3.62 45.48
C ALA A 407 3.02 2.81 46.41
N ARG A 408 3.16 1.48 46.45
CA ARG A 408 2.41 0.56 47.32
C ARG A 408 3.20 0.09 48.54
N GLY A 409 4.42 0.60 48.73
CA GLY A 409 5.29 0.28 49.86
C GLY A 409 6.00 -1.08 49.76
N TYR A 410 6.06 -1.68 48.56
CA TYR A 410 6.78 -2.93 48.33
C TYR A 410 8.24 -2.69 47.92
N GLU A 411 9.09 -3.71 48.07
CA GLU A 411 10.47 -3.65 47.60
C GLU A 411 10.56 -3.62 46.07
N THR A 412 11.48 -2.81 45.55
CA THR A 412 11.77 -2.71 44.11
C THR A 412 12.39 -4.00 43.57
N LEU A 413 12.13 -4.30 42.29
CA LEU A 413 12.81 -5.31 41.51
C LEU A 413 14.24 -4.86 41.16
N GLY A 414 15.12 -5.82 40.84
CA GLY A 414 16.54 -5.56 40.59
C GLY A 414 17.42 -5.63 41.84
N THR A 415 18.73 -5.71 41.64
CA THR A 415 19.70 -5.62 42.74
C THR A 415 19.94 -4.15 43.06
N LYS A 416 19.74 -3.74 44.31
CA LYS A 416 20.31 -2.50 44.85
C LYS A 416 21.83 -2.61 44.91
N GLN A 417 22.51 -2.72 43.77
CA GLN A 417 23.94 -2.48 43.72
C GLN A 417 24.12 -0.97 43.85
N ARG A 418 24.50 -0.56 45.06
CA ARG A 418 25.17 0.72 45.31
C ARG A 418 26.23 0.90 44.21
N LEU A 419 26.12 2.02 43.50
CA LEU A 419 27.23 2.63 42.77
C LEU A 419 28.54 2.55 43.57
#